data_AF-A0A922MRX3-F1
#
_entry.id   AF-A0A922MRX3-F1
#
_cell.length_a   1.000
_cell.length_b   1.000
_cell.length_c   1.000
_cell.angle_alpha   90.00
_cell.angle_beta   90.00
_cell.angle_gamma   90.00
#
_symmetry.space_group_name_H-M   'P 1'
#
loop_
_entity.id
_entity.type
_entity.pdbx_description
1 polymer ?
#
loop_
_entity_poly.entity_id
_entity_poly.type
_entity_poly.pdbx_seq_one_letter_code
_entity_poly.pdbx_strand_id
1 'polypeptide(L)'
;MPPSGNPSHQHWTPYAAHDTSVSVGSPSGEKVTARALLDSGAQGCIASTWLVERLRLRVEPGGNYIRGVGGVKVPGLVGQVALSFSPLQSSRPRIIVSAIVLRNVIGRHPVVQLPSRVVALTSGLSLADPEFHVPGPVDLLIGADVLGLLQLGSSKLLQSGGLVSVATDLGDIIMGPVLSPCPLQGEDDNLQVGLSLAESVQRFWEVEEPPSAPRQNPEHLECESFFQNNTGRLCSGRWL
;
A
#
# COMPACT_ATOMS: atom_id res chain seq x y z
N MET A 1 -24.84 -28.50 -11.52
CA MET A 1 -24.97 -27.12 -11.00
C MET A 1 -24.08 -26.99 -9.79
N PRO A 2 -23.04 -26.16 -9.79
CA PRO A 2 -22.33 -25.82 -8.57
C PRO A 2 -23.16 -24.78 -7.79
N PRO A 3 -23.10 -24.78 -6.44
CA PRO A 3 -23.82 -23.80 -5.64
C PRO A 3 -23.20 -22.42 -5.83
N SER A 4 -24.03 -21.43 -6.13
CA SER A 4 -23.71 -20.00 -6.10
C SER A 4 -23.51 -19.54 -4.65
N GLY A 5 -22.32 -19.79 -4.10
CA GLY A 5 -21.88 -19.17 -2.86
C GLY A 5 -21.51 -17.71 -3.12
N ASN A 6 -22.34 -16.79 -2.63
CA ASN A 6 -22.01 -15.37 -2.63
C ASN A 6 -20.71 -15.18 -1.82
N PRO A 7 -19.64 -14.59 -2.38
CA PRO A 7 -18.42 -14.36 -1.61
C PRO A 7 -18.75 -13.38 -0.49
N SER A 8 -18.50 -13.79 0.76
CA SER A 8 -18.61 -12.92 1.93
C SER A 8 -17.70 -11.71 1.71
N HIS A 9 -18.30 -10.56 1.42
CA HIS A 9 -17.59 -9.30 1.24
C HIS A 9 -16.94 -8.91 2.57
N GLN A 10 -15.61 -8.88 2.60
CA GLN A 10 -14.85 -8.40 3.76
C GLN A 10 -15.03 -6.89 3.89
N HIS A 11 -15.76 -6.48 4.93
CA HIS A 11 -15.82 -5.09 5.37
C HIS A 11 -14.45 -4.70 5.95
N TRP A 12 -13.78 -3.73 5.34
CA TRP A 12 -12.54 -3.15 5.88
C TRP A 12 -12.86 -1.94 6.74
N THR A 13 -12.55 -2.02 8.03
CA THR A 13 -12.66 -0.87 8.93
C THR A 13 -11.57 0.15 8.56
N PRO A 14 -11.90 1.42 8.25
CA PRO A 14 -10.87 2.44 8.08
C PRO A 14 -10.02 2.50 9.35
N TYR A 15 -8.72 2.70 9.20
CA TYR A 15 -7.79 2.80 10.33
C TYR A 15 -7.01 4.10 10.22
N ALA A 16 -6.75 4.71 11.37
CA ALA A 16 -5.70 5.71 11.47
C ALA A 16 -4.37 4.97 11.55
N ALA A 17 -3.40 5.38 10.75
CA ALA A 17 -2.02 4.91 10.88
C ALA A 17 -1.15 6.01 11.44
N HIS A 18 0.01 5.55 11.89
CA HIS A 18 1.15 6.28 12.40
C HIS A 18 1.81 7.21 11.35
N ASP A 19 0.99 7.99 10.65
CA ASP A 19 1.43 9.06 9.77
C ASP A 19 1.97 10.22 10.60
N THR A 20 3.03 10.82 10.08
CA THR A 20 3.65 12.01 10.66
C THR A 20 4.10 12.92 9.54
N SER A 21 3.88 14.22 9.67
CA SER A 21 4.43 15.19 8.75
C SER A 21 5.78 15.65 9.30
N VAL A 22 6.82 15.60 8.46
CA VAL A 22 8.20 15.91 8.85
C VAL A 22 8.82 16.95 7.92
N SER A 23 9.72 17.77 8.47
CA SER A 23 10.58 18.65 7.68
C SER A 23 11.80 17.85 7.24
N VAL A 24 11.87 17.49 5.97
CA VAL A 24 13.01 16.79 5.37
C VAL A 24 13.99 17.81 4.80
N GLY A 25 15.26 17.69 5.16
CA GLY A 25 16.32 18.59 4.72
C GLY A 25 17.41 17.87 3.92
N SER A 26 17.88 18.54 2.87
CA SER A 26 19.06 18.14 2.10
C SER A 26 20.36 18.60 2.79
N PRO A 27 21.52 18.01 2.45
CA PRO A 27 22.82 18.53 2.87
C PRO A 27 23.11 19.97 2.40
N SER A 28 22.48 20.41 1.31
CA SER A 28 22.62 21.78 0.77
C SER A 28 21.73 22.81 1.48
N GLY A 29 20.89 22.39 2.44
CA GLY A 29 20.05 23.27 3.25
C GLY A 29 18.63 23.49 2.72
N GLU A 30 18.29 22.91 1.56
CA GLU A 30 16.90 22.88 1.07
C GLU A 30 16.04 22.03 2.01
N LYS A 31 14.79 22.47 2.23
CA LYS A 31 13.82 21.78 3.09
C LYS A 31 12.49 21.61 2.39
N VAL A 32 11.89 20.45 2.59
CA VAL A 32 10.59 20.07 2.03
C VAL A 32 9.81 19.38 3.14
N THR A 33 8.54 19.74 3.28
CA THR A 33 7.62 18.98 4.13
C THR A 33 7.19 17.71 3.40
N ALA A 34 7.29 16.58 4.08
CA ALA A 34 6.89 15.28 3.57
C ALA A 34 6.01 14.56 4.60
N ARG A 35 4.96 13.87 4.13
CA ARG A 35 4.27 12.89 4.96
C ARG A 35 5.11 11.63 5.03
N ALA A 36 5.33 11.15 6.25
CA ALA A 36 6.05 9.95 6.55
C ALA A 36 5.18 8.90 7.26
N LEU A 37 5.45 7.63 6.99
CA LEU A 37 4.85 6.49 7.70
C LEU A 37 5.90 5.87 8.64
N LEU A 38 5.56 5.67 9.91
CA LEU A 38 6.41 4.97 10.89
C LEU A 38 6.19 3.45 10.84
N ASP A 39 7.09 2.70 10.22
CA ASP A 39 6.89 1.26 9.98
C ASP A 39 7.96 0.40 10.68
N SER A 40 7.58 -0.23 11.79
CA SER A 40 8.45 -1.19 12.51
C SER A 40 8.69 -2.50 11.75
N GLY A 41 7.88 -2.80 10.73
CA GLY A 41 8.04 -3.96 9.86
C GLY A 41 9.08 -3.77 8.74
N ALA A 42 9.45 -2.52 8.47
CA ALA A 42 10.52 -2.20 7.53
C ALA A 42 11.88 -2.17 8.21
N GLN A 43 12.89 -2.82 7.61
CA GLN A 43 14.24 -2.84 8.15
C GLN A 43 14.96 -1.49 8.04
N GLY A 44 14.58 -0.67 7.07
CA GLY A 44 15.22 0.61 6.79
C GLY A 44 14.27 1.62 6.18
N CYS A 45 14.75 2.85 6.04
CA CYS A 45 13.96 3.94 5.48
C CYS A 45 13.81 3.85 3.94
N ILE A 46 12.69 4.35 3.42
CA ILE A 46 12.40 4.44 1.98
C ILE A 46 11.94 5.86 1.65
N ALA A 47 12.47 6.47 0.59
CA ALA A 47 12.05 7.78 0.10
C ALA A 47 11.44 7.68 -1.30
N SER A 48 10.44 8.52 -1.59
CA SER A 48 9.89 8.65 -2.94
C SER A 48 10.86 9.38 -3.86
N THR A 49 10.78 9.13 -5.17
CA THR A 49 11.51 9.93 -6.17
C THR A 49 11.08 11.40 -6.14
N TRP A 50 9.80 11.68 -5.84
CA TRP A 50 9.30 13.04 -5.69
C TRP A 50 10.06 13.81 -4.61
N LEU A 51 10.29 13.19 -3.45
CA LEU A 51 11.01 13.83 -2.35
C LEU A 51 12.47 14.10 -2.71
N VAL A 52 13.12 13.12 -3.35
CA VAL A 52 14.51 13.20 -3.83
C VAL A 52 14.67 14.33 -4.85
N GLU A 53 13.77 14.43 -5.83
CA GLU A 53 13.78 15.47 -6.87
C GLU A 53 13.55 16.86 -6.27
N ARG A 54 12.58 16.98 -5.35
CA ARG A 54 12.28 18.25 -4.67
C ARG A 54 13.42 18.78 -3.82
N LEU A 55 14.19 17.88 -3.21
CA LEU A 55 15.39 18.20 -2.42
C LEU A 55 16.69 18.18 -3.25
N ARG A 56 16.58 17.95 -4.56
CA ARG A 56 17.71 17.86 -5.50
C ARG A 56 18.83 16.95 -5.02
N LEU A 57 18.45 15.84 -4.37
CA LEU A 57 19.41 14.91 -3.81
C LEU A 57 20.07 14.10 -4.92
N ARG A 58 21.38 13.92 -4.81
CA ARG A 58 22.12 13.00 -5.66
C ARG A 58 21.84 11.57 -5.21
N VAL A 59 21.26 10.78 -6.11
CA VAL A 59 21.03 9.35 -5.89
C VAL A 59 22.32 8.60 -6.17
N GLU A 60 22.78 7.83 -5.19
CA GLU A 60 23.92 6.93 -5.37
C GLU A 60 23.42 5.55 -5.84
N PRO A 61 24.15 4.90 -6.76
CA PRO A 61 23.86 3.51 -7.14
C PRO A 61 23.94 2.61 -5.91
N GLY A 62 22.87 1.87 -5.63
CA GLY A 62 22.79 0.94 -4.50
C GLY A 62 22.57 -0.50 -4.97
N GLY A 63 23.36 -1.44 -4.43
CA GLY A 63 23.35 -2.86 -4.82
C GLY A 63 22.29 -3.75 -4.15
N ASN A 64 21.30 -3.17 -3.46
CA ASN A 64 20.39 -3.94 -2.61
C ASN A 64 18.97 -3.92 -3.16
N TYR A 65 18.38 -5.10 -3.36
CA TYR A 65 16.95 -5.23 -3.64
C TYR A 65 16.14 -5.20 -2.34
N ILE A 66 14.91 -4.70 -2.40
CA ILE A 66 13.95 -4.81 -1.31
C ILE A 66 13.16 -6.12 -1.49
N ARG A 67 12.96 -6.87 -0.41
CA ARG A 67 11.95 -7.94 -0.35
C ARG A 67 10.78 -7.47 0.50
N GLY A 68 9.58 -7.52 -0.08
CA GLY A 68 8.35 -7.26 0.63
C GLY A 68 7.81 -8.51 1.33
N VAL A 69 6.56 -8.41 1.77
CA VAL A 69 5.81 -9.53 2.35
C VAL A 69 5.82 -10.73 1.39
N GLY A 70 6.05 -11.93 1.93
CA GLY A 70 6.18 -13.15 1.13
C GLY A 70 7.54 -13.32 0.43
N GLY A 71 8.53 -12.47 0.72
CA GLY A 71 9.88 -12.57 0.15
C GLY A 71 9.99 -12.07 -1.30
N VAL A 72 8.90 -11.48 -1.82
CA VAL A 72 8.79 -10.98 -3.20
C VAL A 72 9.70 -9.78 -3.39
N LYS A 73 10.48 -9.81 -4.46
CA LYS A 73 11.36 -8.69 -4.82
C LYS A 73 10.51 -7.49 -5.26
N VAL A 74 10.68 -6.35 -4.61
CA VAL A 74 10.00 -5.10 -4.97
C VAL A 74 10.69 -4.50 -6.21
N PRO A 75 9.95 -4.26 -7.31
CA PRO A 75 10.50 -3.63 -8.51
C PRO A 75 10.67 -2.11 -8.31
N GLY A 76 11.38 -1.46 -9.23
CA GLY A 76 11.45 0.01 -9.27
C GLY A 76 12.43 0.65 -8.28
N LEU A 77 13.42 -0.11 -7.81
CA LEU A 77 14.58 0.42 -7.09
C LEU A 77 15.34 1.40 -7.98
N VAL A 78 15.53 2.63 -7.50
CA VAL A 78 16.31 3.67 -8.20
C VAL A 78 17.73 3.74 -7.66
N GLY A 79 17.90 3.64 -6.34
CA GLY A 79 19.20 3.76 -5.68
C GLY A 79 19.04 4.08 -4.20
N GLN A 80 20.00 4.81 -3.63
CA GLN A 80 19.99 5.24 -2.23
C GLN A 80 20.36 6.72 -2.10
N VAL A 81 19.84 7.38 -1.07
CA VAL A 81 20.14 8.78 -0.74
C VAL A 81 20.36 8.96 0.74
N ALA A 82 21.27 9.86 1.11
CA ALA A 82 21.35 10.37 2.48
C ALA A 82 20.45 11.60 2.61
N LEU A 83 19.56 11.60 3.61
CA LEU A 83 18.69 12.73 3.93
C LEU A 83 18.59 12.90 5.44
N SER A 84 18.04 14.04 5.87
CA SER A 84 17.72 14.26 7.27
C SER A 84 16.28 14.69 7.45
N PHE A 85 15.66 14.36 8.58
CA PHE A 85 14.33 14.84 8.92
C PHE A 85 14.26 15.32 10.37
N SER A 86 13.28 16.18 10.64
CA SER A 86 12.96 16.72 11.96
C SER A 86 11.46 16.98 12.08
N PRO A 87 10.92 17.24 13.29
CA PRO A 87 9.54 17.70 13.45
C PRO A 87 9.25 18.95 12.61
N LEU A 88 7.98 19.21 12.25
CA LEU A 88 7.61 20.40 11.47
C LEU A 88 7.96 21.71 12.17
N GLN A 89 7.68 21.76 13.47
CA GLN A 89 7.76 22.99 14.28
C GLN A 89 9.06 23.09 15.08
N SER A 90 10.00 22.16 14.88
CA SER A 90 11.27 22.10 15.60
C SER A 90 12.40 21.60 14.71
N SER A 91 13.60 22.16 14.88
CA SER A 91 14.81 21.64 14.24
C SER A 91 15.41 20.42 14.94
N ARG A 92 14.82 19.96 16.05
CA ARG A 92 15.30 18.84 16.86
C ARG A 92 14.15 17.90 17.31
N PRO A 93 14.41 16.58 17.42
CA PRO A 93 15.63 15.91 17.00
C PRO A 93 15.81 15.97 15.49
N ARG A 94 17.07 16.06 15.03
CA ARG A 94 17.41 15.93 13.62
C ARG A 94 18.01 14.56 13.41
N ILE A 95 17.31 13.71 12.65
CA ILE A 95 17.73 12.35 12.37
C ILE A 95 18.27 12.32 10.94
N ILE A 96 19.41 11.68 10.76
CA ILE A 96 20.05 11.48 9.44
C ILE A 96 19.89 10.01 9.10
N VAL A 97 19.43 9.73 7.88
CA VAL A 97 19.18 8.36 7.41
C VAL A 97 19.76 8.15 6.02
N SER A 98 20.08 6.90 5.72
CA SER A 98 20.23 6.42 4.35
C SER A 98 18.92 5.77 3.93
N ALA A 99 18.23 6.36 2.96
CA ALA A 99 16.95 5.87 2.48
C ALA A 99 17.10 5.22 1.10
N ILE A 100 16.45 4.09 0.91
CA ILE A 100 16.29 3.49 -0.42
C ILE A 100 15.28 4.31 -1.22
N VAL A 101 15.56 4.56 -2.50
CA VAL A 101 14.68 5.35 -3.36
C VAL A 101 13.80 4.44 -4.21
N LEU A 102 12.48 4.61 -4.07
CA LEU A 102 11.45 4.01 -4.90
C LEU A 102 10.61 5.12 -5.57
N ARG A 103 9.94 4.81 -6.70
CA ARG A 103 9.02 5.77 -7.33
C ARG A 103 7.89 6.19 -6.38
N ASN A 104 7.25 5.20 -5.76
CA ASN A 104 6.22 5.38 -4.75
C ASN A 104 6.61 4.52 -3.53
N VAL A 105 6.46 5.08 -2.33
CA VAL A 105 6.77 4.37 -1.08
C VAL A 105 5.66 3.37 -0.75
N ILE A 106 4.43 3.88 -0.62
CA ILE A 106 3.20 3.12 -0.41
C ILE A 106 2.03 3.83 -1.14
N GLY A 107 0.84 3.25 -1.07
CA GLY A 107 -0.39 3.92 -1.51
C GLY A 107 -0.72 5.16 -0.66
N ARG A 108 -1.80 5.86 -1.01
CA ARG A 108 -2.25 7.02 -0.24
C ARG A 108 -2.61 6.59 1.18
N HIS A 109 -2.26 7.42 2.16
CA HIS A 109 -2.58 7.19 3.55
C HIS A 109 -3.17 8.47 4.21
N PRO A 110 -4.25 8.35 5.02
CA PRO A 110 -5.16 7.20 5.08
C PRO A 110 -5.74 6.91 3.69
N VAL A 111 -6.17 5.66 3.45
CA VAL A 111 -6.71 5.29 2.13
C VAL A 111 -7.97 6.10 1.82
N VAL A 112 -8.71 6.46 2.87
CA VAL A 112 -9.98 7.21 2.81
C VAL A 112 -9.97 8.33 3.83
N GLN A 113 -10.78 9.35 3.58
CA GLN A 113 -10.90 10.45 4.52
C GLN A 113 -11.53 9.96 5.82
N LEU A 114 -10.86 10.24 6.94
CA LEU A 114 -11.37 9.86 8.24
C LEU A 114 -12.53 10.81 8.63
N PRO A 115 -13.59 10.29 9.26
CA PRO A 115 -14.73 11.10 9.68
C PRO A 115 -14.33 12.23 10.64
N SER A 116 -15.00 13.38 10.55
CA SER A 116 -14.70 14.56 11.39
C SER A 116 -14.79 14.29 12.90
N ARG A 117 -15.56 13.28 13.34
CA ARG A 117 -15.58 12.85 14.75
C ARG A 117 -14.20 12.39 15.25
N VAL A 118 -13.39 11.76 14.39
CA VAL A 118 -12.03 11.33 14.73
C VAL A 118 -11.15 12.55 14.97
N VAL A 119 -11.27 13.56 14.11
CA VAL A 119 -10.57 14.84 14.26
C VAL A 119 -10.97 15.51 15.58
N ALA A 120 -12.26 15.50 15.92
CA ALA A 120 -12.74 16.05 17.19
C ALA A 120 -12.15 15.33 18.42
N LEU A 121 -11.99 14.00 18.39
CA LEU A 121 -11.36 13.23 19.47
C LEU A 121 -9.88 13.60 19.69
N THR A 122 -9.22 14.13 18.66
CA THR A 122 -7.81 14.55 18.71
C THR A 122 -7.63 16.01 19.11
N SER A 123 -8.71 16.72 19.43
CA SER A 123 -8.65 18.11 19.85
C SER A 123 -7.77 18.29 21.10
N GLY A 124 -6.78 19.18 21.00
CA GLY A 124 -5.83 19.47 22.07
C GLY A 124 -4.58 18.58 22.09
N LEU A 125 -4.43 17.64 21.15
CA LEU A 125 -3.19 16.91 20.92
C LEU A 125 -2.22 17.71 20.05
N SER A 126 -0.92 17.49 20.24
CA SER A 126 0.11 18.09 19.39
C SER A 126 0.42 17.15 18.23
N LEU A 127 -0.50 17.09 17.26
CA LEU A 127 -0.45 16.10 16.17
C LEU A 127 0.84 16.18 15.34
N ALA A 128 1.43 15.01 15.09
CA ALA A 128 2.60 14.87 14.23
C ALA A 128 2.26 15.14 12.75
N ASP A 129 1.04 14.76 12.33
CA ASP A 129 0.45 15.17 11.06
C ASP A 129 -0.91 15.87 11.30
N PRO A 130 -1.01 17.20 11.13
CA PRO A 130 -2.30 17.91 11.23
C PRO A 130 -3.34 17.42 10.22
N GLU A 131 -2.89 16.85 9.09
CA GLU A 131 -3.76 16.34 8.01
C GLU A 131 -3.86 14.81 8.01
N PHE A 132 -3.60 14.13 9.14
CA PHE A 132 -3.65 12.66 9.28
C PHE A 132 -5.01 12.04 8.85
N HIS A 133 -6.06 12.85 8.80
CA HIS A 133 -7.41 12.44 8.44
C HIS A 133 -7.69 12.55 6.93
N VAL A 134 -6.80 13.16 6.14
CA VAL A 134 -6.96 13.43 4.71
C VAL A 134 -6.08 12.48 3.90
N PRO A 135 -6.61 11.73 2.91
CA PRO A 135 -5.81 10.84 2.07
C PRO A 135 -4.74 11.62 1.33
N GLY A 136 -3.47 11.23 1.48
CA GLY A 136 -2.34 11.89 0.84
C GLY A 136 -1.23 10.91 0.49
N PRO A 137 -0.30 11.30 -0.40
CA PRO A 137 0.88 10.50 -0.68
C PRO A 137 1.75 10.37 0.58
N VAL A 138 2.47 9.25 0.69
CA VAL A 138 3.55 9.07 1.67
C VAL A 138 4.86 9.11 0.90
N ASP A 139 5.71 10.06 1.26
CA ASP A 139 6.96 10.34 0.56
C ASP A 139 8.20 9.84 1.31
N LEU A 140 8.02 9.46 2.58
CA LEU A 140 9.05 8.85 3.41
C LEU A 140 8.44 7.71 4.22
N LEU A 141 9.11 6.57 4.28
CA LEU A 141 8.83 5.53 5.26
C LEU A 141 10.02 5.47 6.19
N ILE A 142 9.74 5.52 7.50
CA ILE A 142 10.73 5.50 8.57
C ILE A 142 10.74 4.08 9.14
N GLY A 143 11.82 3.36 8.89
CA GLY A 143 11.98 1.97 9.28
C GLY A 143 12.46 1.78 10.72
N ALA A 144 12.54 0.52 11.14
CA ALA A 144 13.00 0.11 12.45
C ALA A 144 14.46 0.49 12.77
N ASP A 145 15.27 0.77 11.75
CA ASP A 145 16.65 1.25 11.89
C ASP A 145 16.77 2.56 12.67
N VAL A 146 15.77 3.44 12.55
CA VAL A 146 15.75 4.73 13.26
C VAL A 146 14.47 5.00 14.04
N LEU A 147 13.42 4.19 13.87
CA LEU A 147 12.17 4.36 14.61
C LEU A 147 12.39 4.36 16.13
N GLY A 148 13.31 3.54 16.64
CA GLY A 148 13.66 3.52 18.06
C GLY A 148 14.34 4.80 18.58
N LEU A 149 14.83 5.67 17.69
CA LEU A 149 15.36 6.99 18.06
C LEU A 149 14.24 8.02 18.27
N LEU A 150 13.07 7.79 17.68
CA LEU A 150 11.87 8.58 17.92
C LEU A 150 11.26 8.04 19.21
N GLN A 151 11.49 8.74 20.33
CA GLN A 151 11.00 8.29 21.63
C GLN A 151 9.49 8.07 21.57
N LEU A 152 9.05 6.82 21.65
CA LEU A 152 7.63 6.49 21.74
C LEU A 152 7.20 6.65 23.21
N GLY A 153 6.45 7.71 23.47
CA GLY A 153 5.99 8.11 24.78
C GLY A 153 4.70 7.39 25.21
N SER A 154 3.96 8.02 26.11
CA SER A 154 2.68 7.50 26.58
C SER A 154 1.67 7.38 25.43
N SER A 155 0.82 6.36 25.56
CA SER A 155 -0.37 6.23 24.73
C SER A 155 -1.61 6.70 25.49
N LYS A 156 -2.57 7.28 24.76
CA LYS A 156 -3.87 7.67 25.28
C LYS A 156 -4.97 7.08 24.39
N LEU A 157 -5.88 6.32 25.01
CA LEU A 157 -7.06 5.81 24.35
C LEU A 157 -8.01 6.97 23.99
N LEU A 158 -8.36 7.08 22.71
CA LEU A 158 -9.27 8.10 22.18
C LEU A 158 -10.68 7.55 21.99
N GLN A 159 -10.79 6.29 21.59
CA GLN A 159 -12.07 5.60 21.41
C GLN A 159 -11.94 4.12 21.77
N SER A 160 -13.02 3.54 22.29
CA SER A 160 -13.14 2.08 22.41
C SER A 160 -12.92 1.40 21.05
N GLY A 161 -12.36 0.19 21.09
CA GLY A 161 -11.92 -0.53 19.89
C GLY A 161 -10.45 -0.32 19.52
N GLY A 162 -9.73 0.54 20.25
CA GLY A 162 -8.27 0.65 20.13
C GLY A 162 -7.77 1.81 19.28
N LEU A 163 -8.59 2.83 19.05
CA LEU A 163 -8.11 4.10 18.50
C LEU A 163 -7.33 4.83 19.61
N VAL A 164 -6.04 5.01 19.41
CA VAL A 164 -5.11 5.59 20.37
C VAL A 164 -4.35 6.75 19.75
N SER A 165 -3.95 7.69 20.59
CA SER A 165 -2.83 8.59 20.29
C SER A 165 -1.58 8.05 20.97
N VAL A 166 -0.43 8.17 20.31
CA VAL A 166 0.87 7.83 20.88
C VAL A 166 1.78 9.04 20.71
N ALA A 167 2.32 9.53 21.82
CA ALA A 167 3.26 10.65 21.80
C ALA A 167 4.58 10.20 21.17
N THR A 168 5.15 11.03 20.29
CA THR A 168 6.49 10.84 19.72
C THR A 168 7.27 12.14 19.73
N ASP A 169 8.58 12.08 19.51
CA ASP A 169 9.40 13.28 19.30
C ASP A 169 8.95 14.14 18.09
N LEU A 170 8.15 13.57 17.18
CA LEU A 170 7.59 14.28 16.02
C LEU A 170 6.20 14.89 16.31
N GLY A 171 5.60 14.58 17.46
CA GLY A 171 4.20 14.88 17.81
C GLY A 171 3.38 13.62 18.07
N ASP A 172 2.12 13.80 18.46
CA ASP A 172 1.16 12.72 18.67
C ASP A 172 0.75 12.11 17.32
N ILE A 173 0.99 10.81 17.16
CA ILE A 173 0.47 10.03 16.04
C ILE A 173 -0.84 9.34 16.44
N ILE A 174 -1.73 9.11 15.48
CA ILE A 174 -3.01 8.43 15.71
C ILE A 174 -2.95 7.03 15.12
N MET A 175 -3.27 6.01 15.91
CA MET A 175 -3.23 4.62 15.47
C MET A 175 -4.51 3.88 15.85
N GLY A 176 -4.91 2.95 15.00
CA GLY A 176 -5.95 1.98 15.31
C GLY A 176 -7.23 2.17 14.51
N PRO A 177 -8.21 1.28 14.69
CA PRO A 177 -9.42 1.25 13.89
C PRO A 177 -10.32 2.45 14.20
N VAL A 178 -10.88 3.02 13.15
CA VAL A 178 -11.91 4.05 13.24
C VAL A 178 -13.26 3.37 13.17
N LEU A 179 -13.88 3.11 14.33
CA LEU A 179 -15.22 2.54 14.35
C LEU A 179 -16.24 3.57 13.84
N SER A 180 -17.12 3.12 12.96
CA SER A 180 -18.36 3.83 12.62
C SER A 180 -19.44 3.57 13.67
N PRO A 181 -20.18 4.59 14.13
CA PRO A 181 -21.41 4.35 14.85
C PRO A 181 -22.34 3.64 13.87
N CYS A 182 -22.65 2.39 14.17
CA CYS A 182 -23.66 1.65 13.45
C CYS A 182 -25.03 2.05 14.00
N PRO A 183 -25.93 2.65 13.21
CA PRO A 183 -27.32 2.28 13.24
C PRO A 183 -27.54 1.23 12.14
N LEU A 184 -28.22 0.15 12.50
CA LEU A 184 -28.72 -0.86 11.57
C LEU A 184 -29.45 -0.18 10.39
N GLN A 185 -29.26 -0.74 9.19
CA GLN A 185 -29.95 -0.48 7.91
C GLN A 185 -29.38 0.64 7.01
N GLY A 186 -28.95 0.25 5.80
CA GLY A 186 -28.71 1.16 4.68
C GLY A 186 -27.55 0.70 3.81
N GLU A 187 -27.87 0.25 2.60
CA GLU A 187 -26.97 -0.31 1.58
C GLU A 187 -25.90 0.68 1.07
N ASP A 188 -24.80 0.10 0.57
CA ASP A 188 -23.80 0.67 -0.33
C ASP A 188 -22.84 1.76 0.19
N ASP A 189 -21.96 1.37 1.12
CA ASP A 189 -20.64 2.00 1.25
C ASP A 189 -19.54 0.97 0.95
N ASN A 190 -19.50 0.54 -0.32
CA ASN A 190 -18.54 -0.42 -0.83
C ASN A 190 -17.20 0.27 -1.14
N LEU A 191 -16.38 0.40 -0.12
CA LEU A 191 -15.02 0.88 -0.27
C LEU A 191 -14.09 -0.25 -0.70
N GLN A 192 -14.04 -0.48 -2.02
CA GLN A 192 -13.04 -1.35 -2.63
C GLN A 192 -11.70 -0.60 -2.70
N VAL A 193 -10.78 -0.96 -1.81
CA VAL A 193 -9.35 -0.76 -2.08
C VAL A 193 -8.90 -1.88 -3.02
N GLY A 194 -9.27 -1.77 -4.30
CA GLY A 194 -8.60 -2.48 -5.39
C GLY A 194 -7.23 -1.82 -5.66
N LEU A 195 -6.24 -2.40 -6.31
CA LEU A 195 -6.26 -3.38 -7.38
C LEU A 195 -4.83 -3.96 -7.44
N SER A 196 -4.66 -5.24 -7.15
CA SER A 196 -3.45 -5.97 -7.59
C SER A 196 -3.73 -7.44 -7.78
N LEU A 197 -4.58 -8.03 -6.94
CA LEU A 197 -4.95 -9.44 -7.09
C LEU A 197 -5.90 -9.65 -8.27
N ALA A 198 -6.94 -8.85 -8.42
CA ALA A 198 -7.90 -9.01 -9.52
C ALA A 198 -7.24 -8.81 -10.89
N GLU A 199 -6.41 -7.77 -11.05
CA GLU A 199 -5.64 -7.56 -12.29
C GLU A 199 -4.57 -8.64 -12.50
N SER A 200 -3.92 -9.15 -11.44
CA SER A 200 -2.93 -10.23 -11.57
C SER A 200 -3.58 -11.57 -11.89
N VAL A 201 -4.76 -11.85 -11.34
CA VAL A 201 -5.58 -13.01 -11.70
C VAL A 201 -6.08 -12.86 -13.12
N GLN A 202 -6.60 -11.69 -13.50
CA GLN A 202 -7.03 -11.43 -14.88
C GLN A 202 -5.87 -11.58 -15.87
N ARG A 203 -4.69 -11.00 -15.59
CA ARG A 203 -3.49 -11.19 -16.44
C ARG A 203 -2.98 -12.62 -16.43
N PHE A 204 -3.13 -13.36 -15.33
CA PHE A 204 -2.81 -14.78 -15.28
C PHE A 204 -3.73 -15.59 -16.22
N TRP A 205 -5.03 -15.29 -16.22
CA TRP A 205 -5.98 -15.87 -17.17
C TRP A 205 -5.71 -15.46 -18.62
N GLU A 206 -5.37 -14.19 -18.88
CA GLU A 206 -5.02 -13.69 -20.22
C GLU A 206 -3.71 -14.29 -20.77
N VAL A 207 -2.79 -14.73 -19.90
CA VAL A 207 -1.50 -15.33 -20.29
C VAL A 207 -1.58 -16.86 -20.40
N GLU A 208 -2.43 -17.52 -19.60
CA GLU A 208 -2.69 -18.97 -19.75
C GLU A 208 -3.69 -19.29 -20.87
N GLU A 209 -4.49 -18.32 -21.33
CA GLU A 209 -5.28 -18.51 -22.55
C GLU A 209 -4.33 -18.67 -23.74
N PRO A 210 -4.30 -19.85 -24.41
CA PRO A 210 -3.59 -19.97 -25.66
C PRO A 210 -4.15 -18.94 -26.64
N PRO A 211 -3.32 -18.33 -27.52
CA PRO A 211 -3.84 -17.41 -28.53
C PRO A 211 -4.99 -18.09 -29.24
N SER A 212 -6.13 -17.41 -29.35
CA SER A 212 -7.29 -17.87 -30.12
C SER A 212 -6.74 -18.41 -31.43
N ALA A 213 -6.97 -19.71 -31.65
CA ALA A 213 -6.23 -20.51 -32.62
C ALA A 213 -5.93 -19.73 -33.92
N PRO A 214 -4.68 -19.76 -34.42
CA PRO A 214 -4.38 -19.08 -35.67
C PRO A 214 -5.27 -19.68 -36.76
N ARG A 215 -5.85 -18.78 -37.57
CA ARG A 215 -6.54 -18.98 -38.86
C ARG A 215 -6.63 -20.45 -39.29
N GLN A 216 -7.85 -20.97 -39.34
CA GLN A 216 -8.24 -22.30 -39.83
C GLN A 216 -7.20 -22.92 -40.78
N ASN A 217 -6.39 -23.84 -40.25
CA ASN A 217 -5.50 -24.65 -41.08
C ASN A 217 -6.39 -25.61 -41.92
N PRO A 218 -6.32 -25.58 -43.26
CA PRO A 218 -7.14 -26.44 -44.13
C PRO A 218 -7.04 -27.93 -43.80
N GLU A 219 -5.85 -28.40 -43.40
CA GLU A 219 -5.63 -29.81 -43.02
C GLU A 219 -6.39 -30.18 -41.73
N HIS A 220 -6.60 -29.22 -40.83
CA HIS A 220 -7.35 -29.43 -39.60
C HIS A 220 -8.85 -29.57 -39.89
N LEU A 221 -9.37 -28.79 -40.85
CA LEU A 221 -10.75 -28.89 -41.31
C LEU A 221 -11.02 -30.22 -42.03
N GLU A 222 -10.07 -30.68 -42.84
CA GLU A 222 -10.18 -32.00 -43.49
C GLU A 222 -10.15 -33.13 -42.45
N CYS A 223 -9.24 -33.09 -41.47
CA CYS A 223 -9.20 -34.06 -40.38
C CYS A 223 -10.49 -34.06 -39.54
N GLU A 224 -11.03 -32.88 -39.21
CA GLU A 224 -12.24 -32.75 -38.43
C GLU A 224 -13.47 -33.23 -39.22
N SER A 225 -13.55 -32.93 -40.53
CA SER A 225 -14.59 -33.46 -41.41
C SER A 225 -14.49 -34.98 -41.57
N PHE A 226 -13.27 -35.52 -41.70
CA PHE A 226 -13.05 -36.96 -41.77
C PHE A 226 -13.50 -37.66 -40.48
N PHE A 227 -13.16 -37.10 -39.30
CA PHE A 227 -13.58 -37.64 -38.01
C PHE A 227 -15.10 -37.58 -37.83
N GLN A 228 -15.74 -36.45 -38.15
CA GLN A 228 -17.20 -36.33 -38.05
C GLN A 228 -17.94 -37.30 -38.98
N ASN A 229 -17.39 -37.55 -40.18
CA ASN A 229 -18.03 -38.44 -41.15
C ASN A 229 -17.72 -39.93 -40.92
N ASN A 230 -16.57 -40.27 -40.32
CA ASN A 230 -16.14 -41.66 -40.15
C ASN A 230 -16.09 -42.14 -38.70
N THR A 231 -16.43 -41.29 -37.72
CA THR A 231 -16.42 -41.69 -36.31
C THR A 231 -17.80 -41.47 -35.69
N GLY A 232 -18.42 -42.56 -35.28
CA GLY A 232 -19.74 -42.55 -34.65
C GLY A 232 -19.83 -43.61 -33.56
N ARG A 233 -20.57 -43.32 -32.50
CA ARG A 233 -20.69 -44.26 -31.38
C ARG A 233 -21.79 -45.28 -31.68
N LEU A 234 -21.42 -46.55 -31.71
CA LEU A 234 -22.35 -47.66 -31.89
C LEU A 234 -23.20 -47.87 -30.63
N CYS A 235 -24.35 -48.52 -30.79
CA CYS A 235 -25.29 -48.86 -29.72
C CYS A 235 -24.65 -49.73 -28.62
N SER A 236 -23.55 -50.43 -28.95
CA SER A 236 -22.74 -51.23 -28.01
C SER A 236 -21.82 -50.38 -27.11
N GLY A 237 -21.80 -49.06 -27.30
CA GLY A 237 -20.95 -48.12 -26.56
C GLY A 237 -19.53 -47.98 -27.11
N ARG A 238 -19.15 -48.78 -28.12
CA ARG A 238 -17.88 -48.70 -28.86
C ARG A 238 -17.98 -47.69 -29.99
N TRP A 239 -16.85 -47.17 -30.45
CA TRP A 239 -16.79 -46.29 -31.62
C TRP A 239 -16.61 -47.12 -32.90
N LEU A 240 -17.18 -46.62 -34.01
CA LEU A 240 -16.92 -47.09 -35.38
C LEU A 240 -15.43 -47.02 -35.70
#